data_AF-A0A182PVW2-F1
#
_entry.id   AF-A0A182PVW2-F1
#
_cell.length_a   1.000
_cell.length_b   1.000
_cell.length_c   1.000
_cell.angle_alpha   90.00
_cell.angle_beta   90.00
_cell.angle_gamma   90.00
#
_symmetry.space_group_name_H-M   'P 1'
#
loop_
_entity.id
_entity.type
_entity.pdbx_description
1 polymer ?
#
loop_
_entity_poly.entity_id
_entity_poly.type
_entity_poly.pdbx_seq_one_letter_code
_entity_poly.pdbx_strand_id
1 'polypeptide(L)'
;MWPQLISASFQQLLRRFTVFNDNSDYFGLYKTLATISAIHYDAFSWYDRMIWTVYRFLPILVNISYFYKAYRLILLPEDNTSTAIVIASIWGFTEGTLRIGIIELQYGTLYKIMTFLNERSYRRSDSSVRQLRTNLFVRNNRIQLILLATMLLEAIWFMTTQLFSRDAFMLQINGRVVNSTTVQILYGLLSNVWGMIYVLSFAIFYIIMNILQLEMTILLDGIRNVQSTVMHRVERQTERLATSGHSSTMQEQVFWNILQSELNMHISRHVDLLDNLKQFSSIVGPFSFVQYYGTFALIADCGFILSIEGLSANGMIYLLFVAVLVFQSFIICRGIEKINDLNEAIGQAMYARFDWPNLLQLNKRFRCQYGTARHTLMLVIGRSQKGFQCSYGGLGSISMERFAQLMQKSYSLLTLLLQFAK
;
A
#
# COMPACT_ATOMS: atom_id res chain seq x y z
N MET A 1 -20.61 -34.83 -9.78
CA MET A 1 -21.31 -33.54 -10.07
C MET A 1 -20.79 -32.39 -9.20
N TRP A 2 -20.73 -32.50 -7.88
CA TRP A 2 -20.19 -31.47 -6.97
C TRP A 2 -18.77 -30.93 -7.25
N PRO A 3 -17.74 -31.76 -7.56
CA PRO A 3 -16.38 -31.24 -7.80
C PRO A 3 -16.26 -30.39 -9.08
N GLN A 4 -17.09 -30.65 -10.09
CA GLN A 4 -17.11 -29.85 -11.33
C GLN A 4 -17.73 -28.46 -11.10
N LEU A 5 -18.78 -28.39 -10.28
CA LEU A 5 -19.47 -27.14 -9.94
C LEU A 5 -18.59 -26.22 -9.09
N ILE A 6 -17.83 -26.80 -8.15
CA ILE A 6 -16.84 -26.08 -7.34
C ILE A 6 -15.70 -25.57 -8.21
N SER A 7 -15.17 -26.42 -9.11
CA SER A 7 -14.09 -26.03 -10.03
C SER A 7 -14.51 -24.89 -10.96
N ALA A 8 -15.71 -24.96 -11.56
CA ALA A 8 -16.23 -23.91 -12.42
C ALA A 8 -16.44 -22.58 -11.67
N SER A 9 -17.00 -22.63 -10.46
CA SER A 9 -17.21 -21.43 -9.62
C SER A 9 -15.88 -20.80 -9.20
N PHE A 10 -14.90 -21.62 -8.83
CA PHE A 10 -13.55 -21.16 -8.48
C PHE A 10 -12.84 -20.54 -9.68
N GLN A 11 -12.91 -21.16 -10.86
CA GLN A 11 -12.34 -20.61 -12.08
C GLN A 11 -13.00 -19.27 -12.46
N GLN A 12 -14.31 -19.15 -12.33
CA GLN A 12 -15.02 -17.90 -12.59
C GLN A 12 -14.60 -16.79 -11.62
N LEU A 13 -14.45 -17.12 -10.33
CA LEU A 13 -13.97 -16.20 -9.31
C LEU A 13 -12.52 -15.78 -9.55
N LEU A 14 -11.64 -16.72 -9.90
CA LEU A 14 -10.25 -16.43 -10.24
C LEU A 14 -10.17 -15.53 -11.49
N ARG A 15 -11.00 -15.82 -12.51
CA ARG A 15 -11.07 -15.03 -13.75
C ARG A 15 -11.48 -13.58 -13.49
N ARG A 16 -12.39 -13.34 -12.54
CA ARG A 16 -12.78 -11.98 -12.12
C ARG A 16 -11.59 -11.16 -11.62
N PHE A 17 -10.60 -11.80 -11.00
CA PHE A 17 -9.42 -11.12 -10.45
C PHE A 17 -8.21 -11.17 -11.38
N THR A 18 -8.17 -12.05 -12.39
CA THR A 18 -7.05 -12.14 -13.34
C THR A 18 -7.30 -11.41 -14.66
N VAL A 19 -8.55 -11.16 -15.04
CA VAL A 19 -8.89 -10.48 -16.29
C VAL A 19 -9.22 -9.01 -16.02
N PHE A 20 -8.49 -8.11 -16.68
CA PHE A 20 -8.74 -6.68 -16.62
C PHE A 20 -9.82 -6.27 -17.62
N ASN A 21 -10.86 -5.61 -17.11
CA ASN A 21 -11.93 -4.97 -17.85
C ASN A 21 -12.02 -3.50 -17.44
N ASP A 22 -12.71 -2.69 -18.25
CA ASP A 22 -12.92 -1.27 -17.96
C ASP A 22 -13.69 -1.02 -16.66
N ASN A 23 -14.45 -2.00 -16.18
CA ASN A 23 -15.19 -1.96 -14.92
C ASN A 23 -14.50 -2.73 -13.78
N SER A 24 -13.28 -3.23 -14.00
CA SER A 24 -12.54 -3.95 -12.95
C SER A 24 -12.20 -3.02 -11.80
N ASP A 25 -12.44 -3.47 -10.56
CA ASP A 25 -12.03 -2.79 -9.33
C ASP A 25 -10.62 -3.25 -8.95
N TYR A 26 -9.65 -2.32 -8.91
CA TYR A 26 -8.27 -2.61 -8.48
C TYR A 26 -8.19 -3.19 -7.06
N PHE A 27 -9.20 -2.93 -6.23
CA PHE A 27 -9.25 -3.31 -4.83
C PHE A 27 -10.22 -4.45 -4.56
N GLY A 28 -10.87 -5.01 -5.58
CA GLY A 28 -11.90 -6.04 -5.40
C GLY A 28 -11.40 -7.31 -4.68
N LEU A 29 -10.20 -7.79 -5.05
CA LEU A 29 -9.57 -8.94 -4.39
C LEU A 29 -9.24 -8.59 -2.93
N TYR A 30 -8.59 -7.44 -2.72
CA TYR A 30 -8.24 -6.95 -1.38
C TYR A 30 -9.48 -6.84 -0.47
N LYS A 31 -10.58 -6.22 -0.93
CA LYS A 31 -11.82 -6.06 -0.16
C LYS A 31 -12.39 -7.42 0.27
N THR A 32 -12.35 -8.40 -0.62
CA THR A 32 -12.78 -9.77 -0.32
C THR A 32 -11.92 -10.39 0.78
N LEU A 33 -10.59 -10.27 0.66
CA LEU A 33 -9.65 -10.79 1.65
C LEU A 33 -9.72 -10.05 2.99
N ALA A 34 -9.91 -8.73 2.97
CA ALA A 34 -10.08 -7.89 4.14
C ALA A 34 -11.35 -8.25 4.92
N THR A 35 -12.43 -8.61 4.23
CA THR A 35 -13.65 -9.14 4.84
C THR A 35 -13.38 -10.49 5.50
N ILE A 36 -12.74 -11.42 4.78
CA ILE A 36 -12.41 -12.77 5.29
C ILE A 36 -11.41 -12.72 6.46
N SER A 37 -10.62 -11.66 6.58
CA SER A 37 -9.62 -11.52 7.66
C SER A 37 -10.05 -10.57 8.76
N ALA A 38 -11.35 -10.28 8.87
CA ALA A 38 -11.93 -9.43 9.91
C ALA A 38 -11.38 -7.97 9.96
N ILE A 39 -10.83 -7.46 8.85
CA ILE A 39 -10.26 -6.10 8.79
C ILE A 39 -11.38 -5.07 8.59
N HIS A 40 -12.11 -5.18 7.48
CA HIS A 40 -13.15 -4.25 7.09
C HIS A 40 -14.29 -4.96 6.37
N TYR A 41 -15.52 -4.54 6.63
CA TYR A 41 -16.72 -5.02 5.96
C TYR A 41 -17.77 -3.92 5.85
N ASP A 42 -18.23 -3.69 4.62
CA ASP A 42 -19.32 -2.77 4.31
C ASP A 42 -20.67 -3.42 4.64
N ALA A 43 -21.11 -3.31 5.90
CA ALA A 43 -22.38 -3.88 6.34
C ALA A 43 -23.59 -3.08 5.84
N PHE A 44 -24.54 -3.76 5.18
CA PHE A 44 -25.75 -3.16 4.62
C PHE A 44 -26.92 -3.10 5.60
N SER A 45 -27.02 -4.07 6.51
CA SER A 45 -28.07 -4.13 7.53
C SER A 45 -27.51 -4.13 8.95
N TRP A 46 -28.38 -3.89 9.93
CA TRP A 46 -27.99 -3.94 11.34
C TRP A 46 -27.66 -5.38 11.80
N TYR A 47 -28.33 -6.37 11.23
CA TYR A 47 -28.02 -7.78 11.47
C TYR A 47 -26.62 -8.13 10.96
N ASP A 48 -26.26 -7.66 9.76
CA ASP A 48 -24.92 -7.87 9.20
C ASP A 48 -23.86 -7.20 10.07
N ARG A 49 -24.14 -5.99 10.60
CA ARG A 49 -23.24 -5.33 11.56
C ARG A 49 -23.07 -6.16 12.82
N MET A 50 -24.13 -6.68 13.40
CA MET A 50 -24.05 -7.49 14.61
C MET A 50 -23.20 -8.75 14.38
N ILE A 51 -23.47 -9.48 13.29
CA ILE A 51 -22.69 -10.68 12.91
C ILE A 51 -21.22 -10.31 12.70
N TRP A 52 -20.95 -9.21 11.99
CA TRP A 52 -19.60 -8.69 11.77
C TRP A 52 -18.89 -8.33 13.07
N THR A 53 -19.57 -7.65 14.00
CA THR A 53 -19.00 -7.31 15.31
C THR A 53 -18.64 -8.56 16.10
N VAL A 54 -19.52 -9.57 16.12
CA VAL A 54 -19.23 -10.85 16.78
C VAL A 54 -18.02 -11.53 16.14
N TYR A 55 -17.99 -11.58 14.80
CA TYR A 55 -16.88 -12.17 14.06
C TYR A 55 -15.54 -11.48 14.35
N ARG A 56 -15.52 -10.15 14.34
CA ARG A 56 -14.33 -9.33 14.65
C ARG A 56 -13.89 -9.41 16.11
N PHE A 57 -14.79 -9.77 17.02
CA PHE A 57 -14.46 -9.99 18.42
C PHE A 57 -13.66 -11.28 18.63
N LEU A 58 -13.77 -12.28 17.73
CA LEU A 58 -13.07 -13.57 17.88
C LEU A 58 -11.53 -13.43 17.89
N PRO A 59 -10.88 -12.72 16.94
CA PRO A 59 -9.43 -12.48 17.02
C PRO A 59 -9.02 -11.62 18.22
N ILE A 60 -9.89 -10.69 18.68
CA ILE A 60 -9.63 -9.85 19.85
C ILE A 60 -9.59 -10.70 21.12
N LEU A 61 -10.46 -11.71 21.25
CA LEU A 61 -10.44 -12.66 22.37
C LEU A 61 -9.11 -13.41 22.46
N VAL A 62 -8.50 -13.75 21.32
CA VAL A 62 -7.15 -14.33 21.30
C VAL A 62 -6.15 -13.34 21.91
N ASN A 63 -6.18 -12.07 21.51
CA ASN A 63 -5.29 -11.05 22.09
C ASN A 63 -5.48 -10.91 23.61
N ILE A 64 -6.74 -10.85 24.08
CA ILE A 64 -7.05 -10.81 25.52
C ILE A 64 -6.48 -12.03 26.27
N SER A 65 -6.54 -13.22 25.65
CA SER A 65 -5.97 -14.43 26.26
C SER A 65 -4.45 -14.35 26.44
N TYR A 66 -3.73 -13.66 25.53
CA TYR A 66 -2.30 -13.42 25.67
C TYR A 66 -1.98 -12.38 26.75
N PHE A 67 -2.76 -11.30 26.85
CA PHE A 67 -2.64 -10.37 27.98
C PHE A 67 -2.86 -11.08 29.32
N TYR A 68 -3.83 -11.99 29.40
CA TYR A 68 -4.04 -12.82 30.59
C TYR A 68 -2.82 -13.72 30.89
N LYS A 69 -2.22 -14.34 29.87
CA LYS A 69 -0.97 -15.11 30.04
C LYS A 69 0.18 -14.25 30.56
N ALA A 70 0.39 -13.05 30.01
CA ALA A 70 1.43 -12.14 30.50
C ALA A 70 1.17 -11.68 31.93
N TYR A 71 -0.06 -11.31 32.26
CA TYR A 71 -0.43 -10.97 33.63
C TYR A 71 -0.09 -12.10 34.60
N ARG A 72 -0.36 -13.35 34.21
CA ARG A 72 0.01 -14.52 35.00
C ARG A 72 1.52 -14.71 35.11
N LEU A 73 2.27 -14.57 34.02
CA LEU A 73 3.73 -14.67 34.02
C LEU A 73 4.40 -13.62 34.93
N ILE A 74 3.81 -12.43 35.06
CA ILE A 74 4.29 -11.40 35.99
C ILE A 74 4.10 -11.84 37.45
N LEU A 75 2.99 -12.51 37.77
CA LEU A 75 2.70 -13.00 39.12
C LEU A 75 3.45 -14.29 39.47
N LEU A 76 3.62 -15.16 38.49
CA LEU A 76 4.21 -16.48 38.61
C LEU A 76 5.24 -16.62 37.48
N PRO A 77 6.48 -16.18 37.69
CA PRO A 77 7.53 -16.27 36.68
C PRO A 77 7.74 -17.73 36.26
N GLU A 78 7.47 -18.02 34.99
CA GLU A 78 7.78 -19.31 34.36
C GLU A 78 9.10 -19.17 33.57
N ASP A 79 9.38 -20.12 32.68
CA ASP A 79 10.58 -20.12 31.83
C ASP A 79 10.72 -18.82 31.01
N ASN A 80 11.98 -18.35 30.89
CA ASN A 80 12.34 -17.12 30.17
C ASN A 80 11.91 -17.19 28.69
N THR A 81 11.98 -18.38 28.08
CA THR A 81 11.59 -18.59 26.69
C THR A 81 10.09 -18.40 26.48
N SER A 82 9.27 -18.98 27.35
CA SER A 82 7.80 -18.83 27.31
C SER A 82 7.39 -17.38 27.53
N THR A 83 8.09 -16.68 28.44
CA THR A 83 7.88 -15.26 28.69
C THR A 83 8.16 -14.41 27.46
N ALA A 84 9.29 -14.62 26.78
CA ALA A 84 9.64 -13.92 25.55
C ALA A 84 8.61 -14.15 24.44
N ILE A 85 8.15 -15.39 24.24
CA ILE A 85 7.13 -15.72 23.22
C ILE A 85 5.81 -15.02 23.52
N VAL A 86 5.36 -14.99 24.77
CA VAL A 86 4.10 -14.33 25.15
C VAL A 86 4.21 -12.82 24.95
N ILE A 87 5.33 -12.19 25.35
CA ILE A 87 5.57 -10.75 25.14
C ILE A 87 5.58 -10.42 23.65
N ALA A 88 6.34 -11.17 22.84
CA ALA A 88 6.40 -11.00 21.39
C ALA A 88 5.01 -11.12 20.74
N SER A 89 4.22 -12.10 21.21
CA SER A 89 2.86 -12.32 20.71
C SER A 89 1.93 -11.16 21.08
N ILE A 90 1.98 -10.64 22.32
CA ILE A 90 1.20 -9.46 22.74
C ILE A 90 1.56 -8.26 21.90
N TRP A 91 2.85 -8.02 21.71
CA TRP A 91 3.31 -6.90 20.90
C TRP A 91 2.83 -7.04 19.45
N GLY A 92 2.95 -8.25 18.89
CA GLY A 92 2.43 -8.58 17.57
C GLY A 92 0.93 -8.31 17.44
N PHE A 93 0.10 -8.84 18.33
CA PHE A 93 -1.35 -8.62 18.26
C PHE A 93 -1.73 -7.16 18.53
N THR A 94 -1.02 -6.47 19.42
CA THR A 94 -1.25 -5.05 19.70
C THR A 94 -0.95 -4.20 18.46
N GLU A 95 0.19 -4.42 17.81
CA GLU A 95 0.53 -3.73 16.57
C GLU A 95 -0.48 -4.06 15.46
N GLY A 96 -0.87 -5.33 15.28
CA GLY A 96 -1.93 -5.71 14.35
C GLY A 96 -3.25 -5.00 14.63
N THR A 97 -3.63 -4.86 15.91
CA THR A 97 -4.84 -4.14 16.35
C THR A 97 -4.74 -2.66 15.99
N LEU A 98 -3.59 -2.03 16.26
CA LEU A 98 -3.33 -0.63 15.92
C LEU A 98 -3.42 -0.40 14.40
N ARG A 99 -2.87 -1.32 13.59
CA ARG A 99 -2.96 -1.24 12.13
C ARG A 99 -4.41 -1.29 11.64
N ILE A 100 -5.22 -2.22 12.15
CA ILE A 100 -6.66 -2.27 11.84
C ILE A 100 -7.33 -0.96 12.29
N GLY A 101 -7.05 -0.50 13.51
CA GLY A 101 -7.60 0.74 14.04
C GLY A 101 -7.32 1.93 13.13
N ILE A 102 -6.07 2.08 12.66
CA ILE A 102 -5.69 3.15 11.72
C ILE A 102 -6.45 3.03 10.40
N ILE A 103 -6.53 1.83 9.82
CA ILE A 103 -7.24 1.59 8.56
C ILE A 103 -8.72 1.94 8.69
N GLU A 104 -9.36 1.52 9.77
CA GLU A 104 -10.79 1.74 10.03
C GLU A 104 -11.10 3.22 10.30
N LEU A 105 -10.31 3.87 11.15
CA LEU A 105 -10.46 5.30 11.45
C LEU A 105 -10.29 6.17 10.20
N GLN A 106 -9.45 5.75 9.27
CA GLN A 106 -9.15 6.46 8.03
C GLN A 106 -9.86 5.86 6.81
N TYR A 107 -10.78 4.90 6.99
CA TYR A 107 -11.35 4.15 5.89
C TYR A 107 -12.11 5.05 4.91
N GLY A 108 -12.82 6.05 5.41
CA GLY A 108 -13.51 7.02 4.56
C GLY A 108 -12.58 7.76 3.60
N THR A 109 -11.38 8.12 4.06
CA THR A 109 -10.35 8.77 3.22
C THR A 109 -9.71 7.75 2.27
N LEU A 110 -9.40 6.54 2.74
CA LEU A 110 -8.91 5.43 1.89
C LEU A 110 -9.89 5.12 0.76
N TYR A 111 -11.19 5.04 1.06
CA TYR A 111 -12.24 4.77 0.10
C TYR A 111 -12.33 5.85 -0.99
N LYS A 112 -12.20 7.13 -0.61
CA LYS A 112 -12.13 8.24 -1.58
C LYS A 112 -10.96 8.09 -2.55
N ILE A 113 -9.77 7.78 -2.00
CA ILE A 113 -8.57 7.53 -2.82
C ILE A 113 -8.78 6.32 -3.73
N MET A 114 -9.29 5.20 -3.20
CA MET A 114 -9.59 4.01 -4.01
C MET A 114 -10.56 4.30 -5.15
N THR A 115 -11.60 5.09 -4.88
CA THR A 115 -12.61 5.47 -5.87
C THR A 115 -11.98 6.33 -6.97
N PHE A 116 -11.20 7.34 -6.59
CA PHE A 116 -10.44 8.16 -7.53
C PHE A 116 -9.50 7.32 -8.43
N LEU A 117 -8.78 6.36 -7.83
CA LEU A 117 -7.86 5.49 -8.57
C LEU A 117 -8.59 4.51 -9.51
N ASN A 118 -9.82 4.11 -9.17
CA ASN A 118 -10.65 3.25 -10.02
C ASN A 118 -11.33 3.99 -11.18
N GLU A 119 -11.52 5.31 -11.08
CA GLU A 119 -12.22 6.13 -12.09
C GLU A 119 -11.51 6.10 -13.45
N ARG A 120 -10.16 6.13 -13.47
CA ARG A 120 -9.31 5.99 -14.67
C ARG A 120 -9.70 6.93 -15.84
N SER A 121 -10.28 8.09 -15.54
CA SER A 121 -10.78 9.03 -16.56
C SER A 121 -9.67 9.63 -17.44
N TYR A 122 -8.49 9.87 -16.86
CA TYR A 122 -7.35 10.44 -17.57
C TYR A 122 -6.76 9.48 -18.62
N ARG A 123 -6.62 9.97 -19.86
CA ARG A 123 -6.09 9.26 -21.06
C ARG A 123 -6.69 7.86 -21.28
N ARG A 124 -8.00 7.69 -21.02
CA ARG A 124 -8.69 6.39 -21.13
C ARG A 124 -8.63 5.77 -22.54
N SER A 125 -8.64 6.59 -23.59
CA SER A 125 -8.65 6.13 -24.98
C SER A 125 -7.30 5.63 -25.48
N ASP A 126 -6.22 5.84 -24.73
CA ASP A 126 -4.88 5.47 -25.15
C ASP A 126 -4.60 3.98 -24.86
N SER A 127 -4.33 3.22 -25.91
CA SER A 127 -4.07 1.78 -25.83
C SER A 127 -2.84 1.45 -24.99
N SER A 128 -1.79 2.29 -25.05
CA SER A 128 -0.56 2.11 -24.27
C SER A 128 -0.82 2.30 -22.77
N VAL A 129 -1.59 3.32 -22.40
CA VAL A 129 -2.02 3.60 -21.02
C VAL A 129 -2.90 2.46 -20.50
N ARG A 130 -3.82 1.97 -21.33
CA ARG A 130 -4.67 0.82 -20.98
C ARG A 130 -3.83 -0.43 -20.71
N GLN A 131 -2.81 -0.70 -21.54
CA GLN A 131 -1.92 -1.83 -21.34
C GLN A 131 -1.12 -1.72 -20.03
N LEU A 132 -0.60 -0.53 -19.71
CA LEU A 132 0.09 -0.30 -18.44
C LEU A 132 -0.83 -0.55 -17.22
N ARG A 133 -2.07 -0.06 -17.29
CA ARG A 133 -3.10 -0.27 -16.26
C ARG A 133 -3.48 -1.74 -16.10
N THR A 134 -3.61 -2.48 -17.21
CA THR A 134 -3.85 -3.93 -17.23
C THR A 134 -2.69 -4.69 -16.58
N ASN A 135 -1.45 -4.39 -16.99
CA ASN A 135 -0.26 -5.06 -16.47
C ASN A 135 -0.13 -4.85 -14.96
N LEU A 136 -0.40 -3.64 -14.48
CA LEU A 136 -0.38 -3.36 -13.05
C LEU A 136 -1.49 -4.12 -12.30
N PHE A 137 -2.72 -4.14 -12.83
CA PHE A 137 -3.84 -4.88 -12.24
C PHE A 137 -3.49 -6.35 -12.03
N VAL A 138 -3.04 -7.02 -13.10
CA VAL A 138 -2.68 -8.44 -13.07
C VAL A 138 -1.52 -8.68 -12.10
N ARG A 139 -0.49 -7.82 -12.12
CA ARG A 139 0.66 -7.93 -11.22
C ARG A 139 0.26 -7.78 -9.76
N ASN A 140 -0.54 -6.76 -9.42
CA ASN A 140 -0.98 -6.51 -8.05
C ASN A 140 -1.84 -7.67 -7.52
N ASN A 141 -2.76 -8.19 -8.33
CA ASN A 141 -3.60 -9.33 -7.92
C ASN A 141 -2.80 -10.62 -7.81
N ARG A 142 -1.83 -10.86 -8.71
CA ARG A 142 -0.91 -11.99 -8.60
C ARG A 142 -0.08 -11.93 -7.32
N ILE A 143 0.44 -10.76 -6.97
CA ILE A 143 1.20 -10.56 -5.73
C ILE A 143 0.31 -10.83 -4.50
N GLN A 144 -0.92 -10.32 -4.48
CA GLN A 144 -1.86 -10.62 -3.39
C GLN A 144 -2.17 -12.11 -3.25
N LEU A 145 -2.37 -12.83 -4.36
CA LEU A 145 -2.59 -14.27 -4.35
C LEU A 145 -1.37 -15.05 -3.85
N ILE A 146 -0.16 -14.63 -4.25
CA ILE A 146 1.09 -15.20 -3.74
C ILE A 146 1.20 -14.96 -2.24
N LEU A 147 0.96 -13.73 -1.77
CA LEU A 147 0.99 -13.40 -0.34
C LEU A 147 -0.02 -14.24 0.45
N LEU A 148 -1.25 -14.36 -0.03
CA LEU A 148 -2.28 -15.22 0.58
C LEU A 148 -1.81 -16.68 0.65
N ALA A 149 -1.27 -17.23 -0.45
CA ALA A 149 -0.80 -18.60 -0.48
C ALA A 149 0.37 -18.83 0.49
N THR A 150 1.33 -17.89 0.57
CA THR A 150 2.43 -17.93 1.53
C THR A 150 1.92 -17.91 2.97
N MET A 151 0.95 -17.05 3.28
CA MET A 151 0.38 -16.98 4.63
C MET A 151 -0.41 -18.24 5.01
N LEU A 152 -1.14 -18.83 4.06
CA LEU A 152 -1.82 -20.10 4.31
C LEU A 152 -0.81 -21.24 4.56
N LEU A 153 0.29 -21.27 3.81
CA LEU A 153 1.36 -22.23 4.02
C LEU A 153 2.03 -22.05 5.39
N GLU A 154 2.30 -20.80 5.77
CA GLU A 154 2.86 -20.46 7.10
C GLU A 154 1.90 -20.84 8.23
N ALA A 155 0.60 -20.59 8.07
CA ALA A 155 -0.41 -21.01 9.03
C ALA A 155 -0.44 -22.54 9.17
N ILE A 156 -0.40 -23.28 8.06
CA ILE A 156 -0.33 -24.76 8.09
C ILE A 156 0.96 -25.24 8.77
N TRP A 157 2.08 -24.59 8.47
CA TRP A 157 3.36 -24.89 9.13
C TRP A 157 3.25 -24.65 10.64
N PHE A 158 2.75 -23.50 11.07
CA PHE A 158 2.57 -23.16 12.48
C PHE A 158 1.66 -24.15 13.20
N MET A 159 0.51 -24.49 12.60
CA MET A 159 -0.45 -25.44 13.18
C MET A 159 0.13 -26.84 13.36
N THR A 160 0.97 -27.30 12.42
CA THR A 160 1.54 -28.66 12.45
C THR A 160 2.78 -28.77 13.34
N THR A 161 3.58 -27.70 13.44
CA THR A 161 4.89 -27.76 14.14
C THR A 161 4.92 -27.06 15.49
N GLN A 162 4.23 -25.92 15.66
CA GLN A 162 4.40 -25.04 16.82
C GLN A 162 3.25 -25.15 17.82
N LEU A 163 2.01 -25.22 17.32
CA LEU A 163 0.81 -25.13 18.18
C LEU A 163 0.82 -26.16 19.31
N PHE A 164 1.16 -27.42 19.02
CA PHE A 164 1.17 -28.50 20.02
C PHE A 164 2.53 -28.73 20.65
N SER A 165 3.59 -28.09 20.15
CA SER A 165 4.95 -28.24 20.68
C SER A 165 5.26 -27.25 21.78
N ARG A 166 4.45 -26.18 21.95
CA ARG A 166 4.69 -25.13 22.93
C ARG A 166 3.42 -24.71 23.65
N ASP A 167 3.43 -24.88 24.97
CA ASP A 167 2.33 -24.46 25.84
C ASP A 167 2.01 -22.96 25.73
N ALA A 168 3.02 -22.13 25.42
CA ALA A 168 2.85 -20.69 25.20
C ALA A 168 1.86 -20.36 24.06
N PHE A 169 1.79 -21.20 23.02
CA PHE A 169 0.86 -21.05 21.89
C PHE A 169 -0.49 -21.73 22.12
N MET A 170 -0.62 -22.58 23.15
CA MET A 170 -1.87 -23.25 23.47
C MET A 170 -2.76 -22.38 24.34
N LEU A 171 -4.08 -22.56 24.26
CA LEU A 171 -5.01 -21.92 25.18
C LEU A 171 -4.81 -22.49 26.59
N GLN A 172 -4.61 -21.60 27.56
CA GLN A 172 -4.42 -21.94 28.96
C GLN A 172 -5.48 -21.28 29.83
N ILE A 173 -6.02 -22.02 30.80
CA ILE A 173 -6.95 -21.51 31.82
C ILE A 173 -6.34 -21.86 33.18
N ASN A 174 -6.13 -20.86 34.03
CA ASN A 174 -5.43 -21.02 35.32
C ASN A 174 -4.05 -21.69 35.17
N GLY A 175 -3.39 -21.47 34.03
CA GLY A 175 -2.08 -22.06 33.73
C GLY A 175 -2.06 -23.50 33.27
N ARG A 176 -3.22 -24.13 33.12
CA ARG A 176 -3.31 -25.48 32.56
C ARG A 176 -3.78 -25.38 31.13
N VAL A 177 -3.10 -26.11 30.25
CA VAL A 177 -3.51 -26.27 28.87
C VAL A 177 -4.89 -26.92 28.83
N VAL A 178 -5.79 -26.37 28.01
CA VAL A 178 -7.12 -26.96 27.82
C VAL A 178 -6.98 -28.29 27.08
N ASN A 179 -7.43 -29.39 27.69
CA ASN A 179 -7.24 -30.76 27.19
C ASN A 179 -7.94 -31.07 25.85
N SER A 180 -8.90 -30.25 25.42
CA SER A 180 -9.63 -30.50 24.17
C SER A 180 -8.80 -30.09 22.95
N THR A 181 -8.34 -31.08 22.17
CA THR A 181 -7.60 -30.84 20.91
C THR A 181 -8.39 -29.98 19.94
N THR A 182 -9.71 -30.17 19.83
CA THR A 182 -10.58 -29.37 18.94
C THR A 182 -10.56 -27.89 19.32
N VAL A 183 -10.59 -27.57 20.63
CA VAL A 183 -10.51 -26.19 21.12
C VAL A 183 -9.14 -25.59 20.78
N GLN A 184 -8.06 -26.35 20.93
CA GLN A 184 -6.71 -25.88 20.59
C GLN A 184 -6.55 -25.61 19.09
N ILE A 185 -7.09 -26.48 18.24
CA ILE A 185 -7.09 -26.27 16.78
C ILE A 185 -7.86 -24.99 16.43
N LEU A 186 -9.06 -24.80 16.99
CA LEU A 186 -9.87 -23.61 16.73
C LEU A 186 -9.16 -22.33 17.21
N TYR A 187 -8.57 -22.37 18.40
CA TYR A 187 -7.77 -21.28 18.95
C TYR A 187 -6.55 -20.95 18.09
N GLY A 188 -5.82 -21.97 17.62
CA GLY A 188 -4.69 -21.80 16.72
C GLY A 188 -5.09 -21.22 15.36
N LEU A 189 -6.21 -21.67 14.78
CA LEU A 189 -6.77 -21.10 13.55
C LEU A 189 -7.14 -19.63 13.72
N LEU A 190 -7.80 -19.27 14.82
CA LEU A 190 -8.12 -17.88 15.16
C LEU A 190 -6.85 -17.04 15.38
N SER A 191 -5.80 -17.63 15.95
CA SER A 191 -4.51 -16.96 16.14
C SER A 191 -3.83 -16.67 14.80
N ASN A 192 -3.90 -17.59 13.84
CA ASN A 192 -3.36 -17.40 12.49
C ASN A 192 -4.06 -16.29 11.69
N VAL A 193 -5.29 -15.93 12.04
CA VAL A 193 -5.98 -14.76 11.42
C VAL A 193 -5.17 -13.48 11.64
N TRP A 194 -4.41 -13.36 12.73
CA TRP A 194 -3.53 -12.22 12.96
C TRP A 194 -2.41 -12.10 11.93
N GLY A 195 -1.84 -13.22 11.48
CA GLY A 195 -0.86 -13.21 10.38
C GLY A 195 -1.48 -12.63 9.11
N MET A 196 -2.71 -13.05 8.77
CA MET A 196 -3.46 -12.54 7.63
C MET A 196 -3.73 -11.03 7.76
N ILE A 197 -4.15 -10.58 8.94
CA ILE A 197 -4.33 -9.16 9.27
C ILE A 197 -3.05 -8.37 9.00
N TYR A 198 -1.91 -8.88 9.45
CA TYR A 198 -0.61 -8.23 9.27
C TYR A 198 -0.27 -8.00 7.80
N VAL A 199 -0.37 -9.04 6.97
CA VAL A 199 -0.01 -8.93 5.55
C VAL A 199 -1.04 -8.12 4.76
N LEU A 200 -2.32 -8.28 5.03
CA LEU A 200 -3.37 -7.55 4.31
C LEU A 200 -3.42 -6.07 4.72
N SER A 201 -3.17 -5.74 5.99
CA SER A 201 -3.07 -4.35 6.44
C SER A 201 -1.97 -3.58 5.69
N PHE A 202 -0.90 -4.25 5.29
CA PHE A 202 0.14 -3.69 4.43
C PHE A 202 -0.28 -3.67 2.94
N ALA A 203 -0.95 -4.73 2.47
CA ALA A 203 -1.29 -4.91 1.05
C ALA A 203 -2.10 -3.74 0.48
N ILE A 204 -3.04 -3.17 1.24
CA ILE A 204 -3.79 -1.97 0.82
C ILE A 204 -2.90 -0.78 0.48
N PHE A 205 -1.96 -0.44 1.36
CA PHE A 205 -1.03 0.68 1.14
C PHE A 205 -0.11 0.39 -0.04
N TYR A 206 0.36 -0.85 -0.16
CA TYR A 206 1.14 -1.30 -1.30
C TYR A 206 0.40 -1.11 -2.64
N ILE A 207 -0.86 -1.55 -2.72
CA ILE A 207 -1.68 -1.43 -3.94
C ILE A 207 -1.91 0.05 -4.28
N ILE A 208 -2.36 0.86 -3.31
CA ILE A 208 -2.62 2.29 -3.51
C ILE A 208 -1.34 2.99 -4.02
N MET A 209 -0.21 2.74 -3.36
CA MET A 209 1.08 3.33 -3.71
C MET A 209 1.53 2.93 -5.12
N ASN A 210 1.39 1.65 -5.50
CA ASN A 210 1.70 1.17 -6.83
C ASN A 210 0.83 1.82 -7.92
N ILE A 211 -0.46 2.02 -7.67
CA ILE A 211 -1.37 2.65 -8.63
C ILE A 211 -1.05 4.14 -8.73
N LEU A 212 -0.79 4.83 -7.62
CA LEU A 212 -0.36 6.23 -7.63
C LEU A 212 0.95 6.43 -8.41
N GLN A 213 1.93 5.55 -8.21
CA GLN A 213 3.18 5.57 -9.01
C GLN A 213 2.89 5.39 -10.50
N LEU A 214 1.98 4.48 -10.86
CA LEU A 214 1.60 4.28 -12.25
C LEU A 214 0.92 5.53 -12.82
N GLU A 215 -0.05 6.10 -12.13
CA GLU A 215 -0.78 7.28 -12.60
C GLU A 215 0.16 8.50 -12.75
N MET A 216 1.12 8.67 -11.85
CA MET A 216 2.19 9.66 -11.98
C MET A 216 3.11 9.39 -13.19
N THR A 217 3.38 8.12 -13.50
CA THR A 217 4.16 7.73 -14.68
C THR A 217 3.39 8.02 -15.98
N ILE A 218 2.08 7.74 -16.01
CA ILE A 218 1.20 8.05 -17.16
C ILE A 218 1.11 9.56 -17.37
N LEU A 219 1.05 10.34 -16.28
CA LEU A 219 1.09 11.79 -16.33
C LEU A 219 2.43 12.28 -16.89
N LEU A 220 3.55 11.77 -16.39
CA LEU A 220 4.88 12.10 -16.88
C LEU A 220 5.03 11.84 -18.38
N ASP A 221 4.55 10.68 -18.86
CA ASP A 221 4.54 10.38 -20.29
C ASP A 221 3.68 11.38 -21.08
N GLY A 222 2.49 11.73 -20.57
CA GLY A 222 1.63 12.73 -21.20
C GLY A 222 2.32 14.09 -21.33
N ILE A 223 2.97 14.54 -20.25
CA ILE A 223 3.74 15.79 -20.23
C ILE A 223 4.93 15.75 -21.18
N ARG A 224 5.65 14.62 -21.26
CA ARG A 224 6.79 14.47 -22.19
C ARG A 224 6.37 14.57 -23.65
N ASN A 225 5.15 14.15 -23.97
CA ASN A 225 4.61 14.13 -25.32
C ASN A 225 3.64 15.29 -25.61
N VAL A 226 3.49 16.26 -24.70
CA VAL A 226 2.54 17.35 -24.88
C VAL A 226 2.89 18.23 -26.07
N GLN A 227 4.18 18.53 -26.29
CA GLN A 227 4.64 19.31 -27.43
C GLN A 227 4.27 18.64 -28.76
N SER A 228 4.61 17.37 -28.95
CA SER A 228 4.29 16.65 -30.18
C SER A 228 2.77 16.51 -30.39
N THR A 229 2.02 16.31 -29.31
CA THR A 229 0.54 16.24 -29.34
C THR A 229 -0.07 17.58 -29.79
N VAL A 230 0.42 18.70 -29.24
CA VAL A 230 -0.04 20.03 -29.62
C VAL A 230 0.28 20.30 -31.09
N MET A 231 1.51 20.09 -31.53
CA MET A 231 1.92 20.36 -32.91
C MET A 231 1.10 19.54 -33.91
N HIS A 232 0.94 18.24 -33.69
CA HIS A 232 0.14 17.37 -34.57
C HIS A 232 -1.35 17.78 -34.62
N ARG A 233 -1.94 18.20 -33.49
CA ARG A 233 -3.33 18.69 -33.47
C ARG A 233 -3.48 20.02 -34.19
N VAL A 234 -2.49 20.91 -34.04
CA VAL A 234 -2.46 22.21 -34.71
C VAL A 234 -2.32 22.03 -36.22
N GLU A 235 -1.40 21.17 -36.69
CA GLU A 235 -1.25 20.84 -38.11
C GLU A 235 -2.57 20.32 -38.69
N ARG A 236 -3.19 19.32 -38.06
CA ARG A 236 -4.45 18.74 -38.52
C ARG A 236 -5.61 19.73 -38.57
N GLN A 237 -5.70 20.66 -37.61
CA GLN A 237 -6.73 21.71 -37.63
C GLN A 237 -6.40 22.80 -38.64
N THR A 238 -5.12 23.13 -38.81
CA THR A 238 -4.65 24.13 -39.77
C THR A 238 -4.87 23.69 -41.21
N GLU A 239 -4.63 22.42 -41.54
CA GLU A 239 -4.93 21.85 -42.86
C GLU A 239 -6.42 21.96 -43.21
N ARG A 240 -7.31 21.75 -42.24
CA ARG A 240 -8.77 21.92 -42.41
C ARG A 240 -9.18 23.39 -42.58
N LEU A 241 -8.40 24.32 -42.04
CA LEU A 241 -8.65 25.76 -42.16
C LEU A 241 -8.02 26.36 -43.42
N ALA A 242 -6.91 25.81 -43.89
CA ALA A 242 -6.25 26.20 -45.13
C ALA A 242 -7.15 25.93 -46.35
N THR A 243 -7.90 24.84 -46.34
CA THR A 243 -8.91 24.55 -47.38
C THR A 243 -10.10 25.51 -47.39
N SER A 244 -10.27 26.33 -46.34
CA SER A 244 -11.33 27.34 -46.24
C SER A 244 -10.83 28.79 -46.35
N GLY A 245 -9.53 29.02 -46.66
CA GLY A 245 -8.99 30.34 -46.98
C GLY A 245 -8.76 31.28 -45.77
N HIS A 246 -8.61 30.74 -44.55
CA HIS A 246 -8.51 31.56 -43.34
C HIS A 246 -7.13 32.19 -43.09
N SER A 247 -7.11 33.34 -42.39
CA SER A 247 -5.91 34.15 -42.11
C SER A 247 -4.97 33.55 -41.04
N SER A 248 -3.69 33.96 -41.07
CA SER A 248 -2.65 33.57 -40.09
C SER A 248 -3.02 33.84 -38.63
N THR A 249 -3.89 34.83 -38.36
CA THR A 249 -4.35 35.15 -37.00
C THR A 249 -5.23 34.03 -36.42
N MET A 250 -5.99 33.33 -37.26
CA MET A 250 -6.83 32.22 -36.84
C MET A 250 -6.01 30.98 -36.49
N GLN A 251 -4.90 30.75 -37.19
CA GLN A 251 -3.97 29.66 -36.90
C GLN A 251 -3.30 29.83 -35.53
N GLU A 252 -2.85 31.04 -35.19
CA GLU A 252 -2.30 31.33 -33.86
C GLU A 252 -3.35 31.15 -32.75
N GLN A 253 -4.59 31.58 -32.99
CA GLN A 253 -5.67 31.36 -32.03
C GLN A 253 -5.95 29.87 -31.80
N VAL A 254 -5.94 29.07 -32.87
CA VAL A 254 -6.07 27.61 -32.80
C VAL A 254 -4.92 26.98 -32.00
N PHE A 255 -3.68 27.43 -32.24
CA PHE A 255 -2.52 26.99 -31.46
C PHE A 255 -2.70 27.24 -29.96
N TRP A 256 -3.05 28.48 -29.56
CA TRP A 256 -3.21 28.82 -28.14
C TRP A 256 -4.35 28.04 -27.49
N ASN A 257 -5.47 27.84 -28.20
CA ASN A 257 -6.61 27.09 -27.69
C ASN A 257 -6.25 25.61 -27.46
N ILE A 258 -5.56 24.97 -28.41
CA ILE A 258 -5.10 23.59 -28.26
C ILE A 258 -4.07 23.48 -27.14
N LEU A 259 -3.06 24.33 -27.14
CA LEU A 259 -1.99 24.32 -26.14
C LEU A 259 -2.55 24.47 -24.72
N GLN A 260 -3.43 25.45 -24.52
CA GLN A 260 -4.03 25.71 -23.21
C GLN A 260 -4.94 24.56 -22.78
N SER A 261 -5.70 23.97 -23.70
CA SER A 261 -6.52 22.79 -23.41
C SER A 261 -5.67 21.58 -22.98
N GLU A 262 -4.60 21.26 -23.72
CA GLU A 262 -3.72 20.13 -23.39
C GLU A 262 -2.97 20.35 -22.06
N LEU A 263 -2.41 21.54 -21.86
CA LEU A 263 -1.74 21.88 -20.60
C LEU A 263 -2.70 21.82 -19.42
N ASN A 264 -3.90 22.41 -19.53
CA ASN A 264 -4.88 22.38 -18.45
C ASN A 264 -5.30 20.94 -18.09
N MET A 265 -5.45 20.06 -19.08
CA MET A 265 -5.77 18.65 -18.85
C MET A 265 -4.67 17.95 -18.03
N HIS A 266 -3.40 18.12 -18.39
CA HIS A 266 -2.27 17.51 -17.67
C HIS A 266 -2.10 18.10 -16.27
N ILE A 267 -2.23 19.42 -16.15
CA ILE A 267 -2.02 20.15 -14.90
C ILE A 267 -3.16 19.86 -13.90
N SER A 268 -4.41 19.83 -14.37
CA SER A 268 -5.54 19.40 -13.55
C SER A 268 -5.30 17.99 -13.01
N ARG A 269 -4.86 17.05 -13.87
CA ARG A 269 -4.56 15.69 -13.43
C ARG A 269 -3.42 15.64 -12.41
N HIS A 270 -2.39 16.47 -12.59
CA HIS A 270 -1.30 16.57 -11.62
C HIS A 270 -1.83 17.05 -10.27
N VAL A 271 -2.61 18.12 -10.23
CA VAL A 271 -3.25 18.64 -9.01
C VAL A 271 -4.09 17.57 -8.31
N ASP A 272 -4.95 16.86 -9.05
CA ASP A 272 -5.76 15.78 -8.48
C ASP A 272 -4.91 14.68 -7.84
N LEU A 273 -3.80 14.30 -8.49
CA LEU A 273 -2.85 13.32 -7.96
C LEU A 273 -2.13 13.85 -6.72
N LEU A 274 -1.71 15.12 -6.71
CA LEU A 274 -1.07 15.76 -5.56
C LEU A 274 -2.01 15.80 -4.35
N ASP A 275 -3.28 16.11 -4.56
CA ASP A 275 -4.29 16.18 -3.48
C ASP A 275 -4.60 14.81 -2.89
N ASN A 276 -4.72 13.78 -3.75
CA ASN A 276 -4.87 12.40 -3.28
C ASN A 276 -3.60 11.89 -2.59
N LEU A 277 -2.41 12.27 -3.05
CA LEU A 277 -1.14 11.94 -2.40
C LEU A 277 -1.01 12.59 -1.02
N LYS A 278 -1.47 13.84 -0.86
CA LYS A 278 -1.51 14.53 0.43
C LYS A 278 -2.43 13.80 1.41
N GLN A 279 -3.61 13.39 0.96
CA GLN A 279 -4.53 12.59 1.78
C GLN A 279 -3.91 11.23 2.13
N PHE A 280 -3.34 10.53 1.15
CA PHE A 280 -2.64 9.27 1.37
C PHE A 280 -1.53 9.39 2.41
N SER A 281 -0.71 10.44 2.31
CA SER A 281 0.37 10.74 3.24
C SER A 281 -0.11 10.89 4.69
N SER A 282 -1.26 11.54 4.90
CA SER A 282 -1.83 11.68 6.25
C SER A 282 -2.24 10.35 6.89
N ILE A 283 -2.54 9.33 6.09
CA ILE A 283 -2.92 7.99 6.55
C ILE A 283 -1.68 7.11 6.72
N VAL A 284 -0.76 7.18 5.76
CA VAL A 284 0.48 6.39 5.78
C VAL A 284 1.38 6.82 6.92
N GLY A 285 1.40 8.10 7.31
CA GLY A 285 2.23 8.59 8.41
C GLY A 285 2.06 7.79 9.72
N PRO A 286 0.85 7.74 10.31
CA PRO A 286 0.58 6.92 11.50
C PRO A 286 0.82 5.42 11.27
N PHE A 287 0.45 4.89 10.10
CA PHE A 287 0.69 3.47 9.78
C PHE A 287 2.18 3.13 9.76
N SER A 288 3.00 3.97 9.12
CA SER A 288 4.45 3.82 9.06
C SER A 288 5.12 3.99 10.41
N PHE A 289 4.57 4.83 11.29
CA PHE A 289 5.03 4.92 12.68
C PHE A 289 4.85 3.58 13.40
N VAL A 290 3.64 3.02 13.34
CA VAL A 290 3.32 1.71 13.94
C VAL A 290 4.17 0.60 13.33
N GLN A 291 4.31 0.56 12.00
CA GLN A 291 5.17 -0.39 11.31
C GLN A 291 6.63 -0.27 11.74
N TYR A 292 7.18 0.95 11.84
CA TYR A 292 8.61 1.16 12.13
C TYR A 292 8.96 0.69 13.54
N TYR A 293 8.26 1.19 14.55
CA TYR A 293 8.53 0.83 15.94
C TYR A 293 8.06 -0.59 16.27
N GLY A 294 6.97 -1.04 15.63
CA GLY A 294 6.50 -2.41 15.69
C GLY A 294 7.56 -3.40 15.18
N THR A 295 8.08 -3.14 13.97
CA THR A 295 9.16 -3.95 13.36
C THR A 295 10.42 -3.92 14.22
N PHE A 296 10.83 -2.77 14.74
CA PHE A 296 12.01 -2.66 15.60
C PHE A 296 11.90 -3.53 16.86
N ALA A 297 10.77 -3.46 17.57
CA ALA A 297 10.53 -4.25 18.77
C ALA A 297 10.41 -5.75 18.45
N LEU A 298 9.71 -6.13 17.37
CA LEU A 298 9.59 -7.53 16.96
C LEU A 298 10.94 -8.13 16.52
N ILE A 299 11.82 -7.34 15.89
CA ILE A 299 13.18 -7.81 15.59
C ILE A 299 13.95 -8.08 16.88
N ALA A 300 13.82 -7.22 17.88
CA ALA A 300 14.46 -7.41 19.17
C ALA A 300 13.95 -8.70 19.87
N ASP A 301 12.63 -8.87 19.91
CA ASP A 301 11.98 -10.02 20.54
C ASP A 301 12.33 -11.33 19.84
N CYS A 302 12.19 -11.38 18.50
CA CYS A 302 12.57 -12.55 17.72
C CYS A 302 14.07 -12.85 17.83
N GLY A 303 14.90 -11.80 17.86
CA GLY A 303 16.33 -11.92 18.08
C GLY A 303 16.69 -12.57 19.41
N PHE A 304 16.01 -12.18 20.48
CA PHE A 304 16.16 -12.74 21.81
C PHE A 304 15.68 -14.20 21.89
N ILE A 305 14.53 -14.52 21.29
CA ILE A 305 14.04 -15.90 21.20
C ILE A 305 15.06 -16.78 20.46
N LEU A 306 15.61 -16.29 19.34
CA LEU A 306 16.63 -17.00 18.56
C LEU A 306 17.95 -17.17 19.32
N SER A 307 18.33 -16.24 20.20
CA SER A 307 19.55 -16.38 20.99
C SER A 307 19.42 -17.44 22.08
N ILE A 308 18.22 -17.64 22.63
CA ILE A 308 17.95 -18.69 23.62
C ILE A 308 17.83 -20.07 22.94
N GLU A 309 17.02 -20.16 21.88
CA GLU A 309 16.66 -21.45 21.28
C GLU A 309 17.62 -21.94 20.19
N GLY A 310 18.49 -21.06 19.69
CA GLY A 310 19.34 -21.32 18.54
C GLY A 310 18.57 -21.43 17.21
N LEU A 311 19.33 -21.68 16.13
CA LEU A 311 18.81 -21.82 14.76
C LEU A 311 18.19 -23.22 14.54
N SER A 312 17.03 -23.46 15.15
CA SER A 312 16.22 -24.67 14.92
C SER A 312 15.18 -24.45 13.81
N ALA A 313 14.50 -25.53 13.37
CA ALA A 313 13.37 -25.42 12.44
C ALA A 313 12.25 -24.49 12.97
N ASN A 314 12.11 -24.41 14.30
CA ASN A 314 11.22 -23.48 14.98
C ASN A 314 11.74 -22.04 14.93
N GLY A 315 13.05 -21.84 14.99
CA GLY A 315 13.70 -20.53 14.79
C GLY A 315 13.46 -19.93 13.40
N MET A 316 13.39 -20.79 12.37
CA MET A 316 13.21 -20.35 10.98
C MET A 316 11.90 -19.57 10.74
N ILE A 317 10.83 -19.86 11.48
CA ILE A 317 9.55 -19.13 11.33
C ILE A 317 9.69 -17.67 11.80
N TYR A 318 10.42 -17.44 12.88
CA TYR A 318 10.67 -16.09 13.40
C TYR A 318 11.56 -15.28 12.45
N LEU A 319 12.57 -15.92 11.84
CA LEU A 319 13.39 -15.29 10.81
C LEU A 319 12.58 -14.92 9.57
N LEU A 320 11.71 -15.81 9.11
CA LEU A 320 10.80 -15.54 7.99
C LEU A 320 9.89 -14.35 8.29
N PHE A 321 9.28 -14.35 9.49
CA PHE A 321 8.42 -13.26 9.94
C PHE A 321 9.15 -11.91 10.00
N VAL A 322 10.35 -11.88 10.60
CA VAL A 322 11.20 -10.68 10.63
C VAL A 322 11.56 -10.21 9.22
N ALA A 323 11.92 -11.13 8.32
CA ALA A 323 12.23 -10.78 6.93
C ALA A 323 11.02 -10.14 6.22
N VAL A 324 9.81 -10.63 6.46
CA VAL A 324 8.57 -10.03 5.94
C VAL A 324 8.37 -8.62 6.49
N LEU A 325 8.55 -8.38 7.79
CA LEU A 325 8.40 -7.05 8.40
C LEU A 325 9.43 -6.03 7.88
N VAL A 326 10.68 -6.45 7.74
CA VAL A 326 11.75 -5.64 7.14
C VAL A 326 11.42 -5.32 5.68
N PHE A 327 10.95 -6.31 4.92
CA PHE A 327 10.56 -6.13 3.53
C PHE A 327 9.36 -5.18 3.36
N GLN A 328 8.36 -5.26 4.23
CA GLN A 328 7.24 -4.30 4.27
C GLN A 328 7.75 -2.87 4.50
N SER A 329 8.62 -2.69 5.51
CA SER A 329 9.21 -1.39 5.84
C SER A 329 10.03 -0.82 4.67
N PHE A 330 10.82 -1.66 4.01
CA PHE A 330 11.57 -1.32 2.80
C PHE A 330 10.66 -0.83 1.68
N ILE A 331 9.58 -1.58 1.37
CA ILE A 331 8.67 -1.23 0.28
C ILE A 331 8.00 0.13 0.51
N ILE A 332 7.54 0.41 1.73
CA ILE A 332 6.91 1.71 2.05
C ILE A 332 7.89 2.85 1.81
N CYS A 333 9.10 2.73 2.35
CA CYS A 333 10.13 3.76 2.22
C CYS A 333 10.50 3.99 0.75
N ARG A 334 10.79 2.91 0.02
CA ARG A 334 11.15 2.97 -1.39
C ARG A 334 10.02 3.49 -2.26
N GLY A 335 8.78 3.15 -1.92
CA GLY A 335 7.64 3.53 -2.73
C GLY A 335 7.28 5.01 -2.60
N ILE A 336 7.46 5.62 -1.42
CA ILE A 336 7.33 7.07 -1.22
C ILE A 336 8.45 7.82 -1.94
N GLU A 337 9.69 7.36 -1.82
CA GLU A 337 10.84 7.94 -2.53
C GLU A 337 10.62 7.95 -4.04
N LYS A 338 10.19 6.82 -4.61
CA LYS A 338 9.89 6.74 -6.04
C LYS A 338 8.76 7.69 -6.49
N ILE A 339 7.77 7.97 -5.64
CA ILE A 339 6.74 8.96 -5.95
C ILE A 339 7.34 10.38 -5.97
N ASN A 340 8.26 10.68 -5.05
CA ASN A 340 9.01 11.94 -5.07
C ASN A 340 9.82 12.09 -6.36
N ASP A 341 10.56 11.05 -6.75
CA ASP A 341 11.35 11.04 -7.99
C ASP A 341 10.48 11.29 -9.23
N LEU A 342 9.30 10.67 -9.29
CA LEU A 342 8.34 10.87 -10.38
C LEU A 342 7.78 12.30 -10.39
N ASN A 343 7.50 12.89 -9.23
CA ASN A 343 7.03 14.26 -9.12
C ASN A 343 8.08 15.28 -9.57
N GLU A 344 9.35 15.05 -9.22
CA GLU A 344 10.46 15.87 -9.69
C GLU A 344 10.65 15.71 -11.19
N ALA A 345 10.61 14.47 -11.71
CA ALA A 345 10.73 14.18 -13.14
C ALA A 345 9.64 14.86 -13.98
N ILE A 346 8.43 15.05 -13.44
CA ILE A 346 7.36 15.84 -14.08
C ILE A 346 7.80 17.30 -14.26
N GLY A 347 8.36 17.91 -13.21
CA GLY A 347 8.88 19.28 -13.26
C GLY A 347 10.03 19.42 -14.27
N GLN A 348 10.97 18.48 -14.24
CA GLN A 348 12.09 18.43 -15.18
C GLN A 348 11.62 18.22 -16.63
N ALA A 349 10.64 17.35 -16.87
CA ALA A 349 10.10 17.10 -18.20
C ALA A 349 9.44 18.36 -18.79
N MET A 350 8.67 19.10 -18.00
CA MET A 350 8.15 20.39 -18.45
C MET A 350 9.28 21.36 -18.74
N TYR A 351 10.26 21.52 -17.86
CA TYR A 351 11.32 22.50 -18.06
C TYR A 351 12.23 22.19 -19.25
N ALA A 352 12.73 20.96 -19.35
CA ALA A 352 13.82 20.60 -20.26
C ALA A 352 13.36 20.05 -21.61
N ARG A 353 12.21 19.38 -21.70
CA ARG A 353 11.74 18.76 -22.96
C ARG A 353 10.76 19.60 -23.75
N PHE A 354 10.04 20.50 -23.08
CA PHE A 354 9.14 21.40 -23.78
C PHE A 354 9.93 22.62 -24.26
N ASP A 355 9.94 22.86 -25.57
CA ASP A 355 10.70 23.94 -26.19
C ASP A 355 10.01 25.31 -26.03
N TRP A 356 9.94 25.79 -24.78
CA TRP A 356 9.28 27.04 -24.41
C TRP A 356 9.72 28.25 -25.23
N PRO A 357 11.03 28.49 -25.44
CA PRO A 357 11.49 29.70 -26.11
C PRO A 357 11.01 29.79 -27.55
N ASN A 358 10.94 28.67 -28.25
CA ASN A 358 10.56 28.63 -29.65
C ASN A 358 9.04 28.55 -29.84
N LEU A 359 8.32 27.85 -28.96
CA LEU A 359 6.86 27.66 -29.06
C LEU A 359 6.05 28.82 -28.47
N LEU A 360 6.55 29.49 -27.43
CA LEU A 360 5.86 30.59 -26.76
C LEU A 360 6.42 31.95 -27.22
N GLN A 361 6.27 32.28 -28.50
CA GLN A 361 6.66 33.60 -28.99
C GLN A 361 5.66 34.67 -28.53
N LEU A 362 6.17 35.79 -28.02
CA LEU A 362 5.35 36.88 -27.53
C LEU A 362 4.71 37.63 -28.71
N ASN A 363 3.42 37.37 -28.95
CA ASN A 363 2.60 38.23 -29.80
C ASN A 363 1.79 39.21 -28.94
N LYS A 364 1.80 40.51 -29.27
CA LYS A 364 1.07 41.56 -28.55
C LYS A 364 -0.43 41.24 -28.41
N ARG A 365 -1.02 40.57 -29.41
CA ARG A 365 -2.45 40.17 -29.41
C ARG A 365 -2.77 39.02 -28.45
N PHE A 366 -1.81 38.11 -28.21
CA PHE A 366 -1.99 36.92 -27.37
C PHE A 366 -1.22 37.03 -26.03
N ARG A 367 -0.94 38.26 -25.58
CA ARG A 367 -0.15 38.52 -24.36
C ARG A 367 -0.78 37.87 -23.12
N CYS A 368 -2.10 37.85 -23.03
CA CYS A 368 -2.83 37.25 -21.90
C CYS A 368 -2.64 35.73 -21.85
N GLN A 369 -2.78 35.06 -23.01
CA GLN A 369 -2.60 33.61 -23.15
C GLN A 369 -1.16 33.21 -22.84
N TYR A 370 -0.18 33.94 -23.39
CA TYR A 370 1.23 33.75 -23.08
C TYR A 370 1.51 33.88 -21.58
N GLY A 371 1.01 34.95 -20.95
CA GLY A 371 1.19 35.20 -19.52
C GLY A 371 0.60 34.10 -18.65
N THR A 372 -0.60 33.64 -19.00
CA THR A 372 -1.30 32.55 -18.31
C THR A 372 -0.53 31.25 -18.43
N ALA A 373 -0.17 30.82 -19.65
CA ALA A 373 0.59 29.59 -19.87
C ALA A 373 1.91 29.61 -19.08
N ARG A 374 2.70 30.68 -19.22
CA ARG A 374 3.97 30.83 -18.49
C ARG A 374 3.78 30.75 -16.98
N HIS A 375 2.78 31.43 -16.42
CA HIS A 375 2.53 31.41 -14.99
C HIS A 375 2.18 30.00 -14.49
N THR A 376 1.27 29.32 -15.17
CA THR A 376 0.87 27.95 -14.81
C THR A 376 2.06 27.01 -14.84
N LEU A 377 2.93 27.10 -15.85
CA LEU A 377 4.10 26.24 -15.96
C LEU A 377 5.12 26.48 -14.85
N MET A 378 5.42 27.75 -14.55
CA MET A 378 6.32 28.07 -13.44
C MET A 378 5.76 27.58 -12.10
N LEU A 379 4.44 27.67 -11.89
CA LEU A 379 3.80 27.11 -10.69
C LEU A 379 3.97 25.60 -10.61
N VAL A 380 3.73 24.87 -11.69
CA VAL A 380 3.82 23.41 -11.68
C VAL A 380 5.28 22.96 -11.54
N ILE A 381 6.23 23.60 -12.22
CA ILE A 381 7.67 23.34 -12.05
C ILE A 381 8.09 23.59 -10.59
N GLY A 382 7.73 24.75 -10.03
CA GLY A 382 8.04 25.08 -8.64
C GLY A 382 7.39 24.13 -7.63
N ARG A 383 6.18 23.63 -7.91
CA ARG A 383 5.51 22.64 -7.07
C ARG A 383 6.13 21.25 -7.18
N SER A 384 6.56 20.84 -8.36
CA SER A 384 7.23 19.56 -8.63
C SER A 384 8.59 19.44 -7.95
N GLN A 385 9.31 20.55 -7.78
CA GLN A 385 10.58 20.57 -7.05
C GLN A 385 10.43 20.34 -5.54
N LYS A 386 9.24 20.57 -4.98
CA LYS A 386 8.95 20.28 -3.57
C LYS A 386 8.51 18.82 -3.43
N GLY A 387 9.42 17.97 -2.96
CA GLY A 387 9.13 16.58 -2.61
C GLY A 387 7.98 16.48 -1.58
N PHE A 388 7.27 15.35 -1.61
CA PHE A 388 6.29 15.02 -0.59
C PHE A 388 6.99 14.63 0.70
N GLN A 389 6.84 15.49 1.71
CA GLN A 389 7.25 15.15 3.07
C GLN A 389 6.14 14.33 3.71
N CYS A 390 6.15 13.02 3.48
CA CYS A 390 5.30 12.12 4.25
C CYS A 390 5.92 11.97 5.64
N SER A 391 5.32 12.61 6.64
CA SER A 391 5.84 12.57 8.01
C SER A 391 5.36 11.32 8.75
N TYR A 392 6.26 10.67 9.51
CA TYR A 392 5.86 9.62 10.45
C TYR A 392 5.50 10.28 11.79
N GLY A 393 4.20 10.50 12.05
CA GLY A 393 3.72 11.05 13.33
C GLY A 393 4.37 12.38 13.78
N GLY A 394 4.88 13.20 12.86
CA GLY A 394 5.55 14.48 13.17
C GLY A 394 7.04 14.38 13.54
N LEU A 395 7.63 13.18 13.63
CA LEU A 395 8.99 12.95 14.13
C LEU A 395 10.07 12.89 13.02
N GLY A 396 9.67 13.04 11.75
CA GLY A 396 10.55 13.12 10.57
C GLY A 396 9.89 12.60 9.30
N SER A 397 10.64 12.50 8.20
CA SER A 397 10.15 12.03 6.88
C SER A 397 10.38 10.54 6.65
N ILE A 398 9.45 9.88 5.95
CA ILE A 398 9.62 8.51 5.49
C ILE A 398 10.59 8.51 4.29
N SER A 399 11.71 7.81 4.42
CA SER A 399 12.76 7.74 3.41
C SER A 399 13.59 6.45 3.53
N MET A 400 14.36 6.11 2.49
CA MET A 400 15.31 5.00 2.55
C MET A 400 16.41 5.20 3.60
N GLU A 401 16.75 6.45 3.91
CA GLU A 401 17.67 6.78 5.00
C GLU A 401 17.12 6.29 6.35
N ARG A 402 15.82 6.47 6.60
CA ARG A 402 15.18 5.97 7.84
C ARG A 402 15.12 4.46 7.88
N PHE A 403 14.91 3.80 6.75
CA PHE A 403 15.04 2.34 6.66
C PHE A 403 16.46 1.87 6.99
N ALA A 404 17.50 2.54 6.48
CA ALA A 404 18.88 2.22 6.83
C ALA A 404 19.14 2.41 8.34
N GLN A 405 18.61 3.48 8.94
CA GLN A 405 18.69 3.70 10.39
C GLN A 405 17.94 2.60 11.19
N LEU A 406 16.79 2.13 10.72
CA LEU A 406 16.08 0.99 11.33
C LEU A 406 16.96 -0.25 11.33
N MET A 407 17.55 -0.60 10.18
CA MET A 407 18.41 -1.77 10.05
C MET A 407 19.65 -1.66 10.93
N GLN A 408 20.31 -0.50 10.95
CA GLN A 408 21.48 -0.26 11.79
C GLN A 408 21.15 -0.42 13.28
N LYS A 409 20.07 0.23 13.75
CA LYS A 409 19.64 0.13 15.15
C LYS A 409 19.25 -1.29 15.53
N SER A 410 18.51 -1.97 14.65
CA SER A 410 18.08 -3.35 14.89
C SER A 410 19.27 -4.30 14.96
N TYR A 411 20.25 -4.14 14.07
CA TYR A 411 21.50 -4.91 14.09
C TYR A 411 22.32 -4.64 15.35
N SER A 412 22.48 -3.38 15.76
CA SER A 412 23.20 -3.03 16.99
C SER A 412 22.52 -3.63 18.23
N LEU A 413 21.19 -3.54 18.31
CA LEU A 413 20.41 -4.13 19.40
C LEU A 413 20.55 -5.65 19.43
N LEU A 414 20.39 -6.32 18.28
CA LEU A 414 20.56 -7.76 18.17
C LEU A 414 21.97 -8.20 18.59
N THR A 415 22.99 -7.47 18.13
CA THR A 415 24.40 -7.75 18.50
C THR A 415 24.61 -7.62 20.02
N LEU A 416 24.03 -6.57 20.63
CA LEU A 416 24.09 -6.36 22.07
C LEU A 416 23.39 -7.49 22.83
N LEU A 417 22.18 -7.88 22.42
CA LEU A 417 21.45 -8.99 23.01
C LEU A 417 22.24 -10.31 22.91
N LEU A 418 22.86 -10.59 21.75
CA LEU A 418 23.70 -11.76 21.56
C LEU A 418 24.98 -11.75 22.42
N GLN A 419 25.52 -10.57 22.74
CA GLN A 419 26.65 -10.46 23.66
C GLN A 419 26.25 -10.76 25.11
N PHE A 420 25.05 -10.34 25.54
CA PHE A 420 24.53 -10.62 26.89
C PHE A 420 23.94 -12.02 27.06
N ALA A 421 23.64 -12.72 25.95
CA ALA A 421 23.16 -14.10 25.97
C ALA A 421 24.29 -15.15 26.06
N LYS A 422 25.54 -14.74 25.81
CA LYS A 422 26.75 -15.54 26.11
C LYS A 422 27.17 -15.32 27.54
#